data_AF-A0A3R6H519-F1
#
_entry.id   AF-A0A3R6H519-F1
#
_cell.length_a   1.000
_cell.length_b   1.000
_cell.length_c   1.000
_cell.angle_alpha   90.00
_cell.angle_beta   90.00
_cell.angle_gamma   90.00
#
_symmetry.space_group_name_H-M   'P 1'
#
loop_
_entity.id
_entity.type
_entity.pdbx_description
1 polymer ?
#
loop_
_entity_poly.entity_id
_entity_poly.type
_entity_poly.pdbx_seq_one_letter_code
_entity_poly.pdbx_strand_id
1 'polypeptide(L)'
;MAAIDSAYQYYLSTYGNSTVSRYDTHKKSQLRDTYNKIVKTNKESPLYKIKNLGEAKKYAIDIKESVGDIQHIAASLSSSDQGIEKAFSKKIAQSSDEDVVTAEYIGNDDTPDTASFHIAVKQLATEQINQGNYLQPDRYQFTPGIYSFDLNTNTNSYEFQFSVDRKDSNADVQQKLMQLINHSKIGITASMVQNEKEDNALVLSSNQTGIANDEEYLFQILPDASPSSMHAIKLLGINQIAQEAGNSSFVLNGKEHSSYSNSFMVNNQFNLTLNGISKDGSEATINFKTDADAVADNVSRLANAYNEVIKIGHSYSDAQRPNKLVSDMSSVAKDYRNELEAMGLELDADNYLHIDRNLLYDAATAEDAQDNFSILNQFKDTLNSKAAEASIDPMNYVNKIIVAYKNPGHNFATPYITSIYSGMMLDRYC
;
A
#
# COMPACT_ATOMS: atom_id res chain seq x y z
N MET A 1 -21.93 -11.75 16.03
CA MET A 1 -20.86 -11.52 15.05
C MET A 1 -20.15 -10.23 15.42
N ALA A 2 -18.82 -10.26 15.56
CA ALA A 2 -18.01 -9.08 15.81
C ALA A 2 -18.12 -8.14 14.61
N ALA A 3 -18.58 -6.90 14.83
CA ALA A 3 -18.50 -5.88 13.81
C ALA A 3 -17.02 -5.59 13.57
N ILE A 4 -16.57 -5.76 12.33
CA ILE A 4 -15.20 -5.42 11.94
C ILE A 4 -15.00 -3.93 12.23
N ASP A 5 -13.89 -3.66 12.91
CA ASP A 5 -13.47 -2.45 13.63
C ASP A 5 -13.28 -1.21 12.72
N SER A 6 -13.66 -0.01 13.20
CA SER A 6 -13.54 1.25 12.45
C SER A 6 -12.09 1.67 12.18
N ALA A 7 -11.15 1.35 13.08
CA ALA A 7 -9.74 1.70 12.94
C ALA A 7 -8.99 0.68 12.08
N TYR A 8 -9.22 -0.61 12.30
CA TYR A 8 -8.70 -1.69 11.45
C TYR A 8 -9.26 -1.64 10.03
N GLN A 9 -10.55 -1.33 9.83
CA GLN A 9 -11.10 -1.07 8.50
C GLN A 9 -10.41 0.11 7.82
N TYR A 10 -10.20 1.20 8.55
CA TYR A 10 -9.47 2.35 8.02
C TYR A 10 -8.05 1.97 7.63
N TYR A 11 -7.31 1.26 8.49
CA TYR A 11 -5.98 0.76 8.18
C TYR A 11 -5.97 -0.14 6.95
N LEU A 12 -6.83 -1.16 6.89
CA LEU A 12 -6.88 -2.08 5.75
C LEU A 12 -7.31 -1.39 4.45
N SER A 13 -8.24 -0.44 4.50
CA SER A 13 -8.71 0.27 3.30
C SER A 13 -7.71 1.31 2.80
N THR A 14 -6.94 1.93 3.70
CA THR A 14 -6.01 3.01 3.35
C THR A 14 -4.60 2.47 3.07
N TYR A 15 -4.16 1.48 3.86
CA TYR A 15 -2.79 0.96 3.87
C TYR A 15 -2.70 -0.55 3.60
N GLY A 16 -3.81 -1.29 3.50
CA GLY A 16 -3.80 -2.75 3.38
C GLY A 16 -3.22 -3.30 2.07
N ASN A 17 -3.04 -2.44 1.06
CA ASN A 17 -2.40 -2.79 -0.22
C ASN A 17 -0.92 -2.36 -0.29
N SER A 18 -0.30 -1.95 0.83
CA SER A 18 1.12 -1.58 0.83
C SER A 18 2.00 -2.79 0.51
N THR A 19 3.05 -2.56 -0.28
CA THR A 19 4.02 -3.59 -0.66
C THR A 19 4.90 -3.93 0.53
N VAL A 20 4.94 -5.21 0.93
CA VAL A 20 5.80 -5.68 2.03
C VAL A 20 7.26 -5.48 1.66
N SER A 21 7.97 -4.70 2.48
CA SER A 21 9.39 -4.41 2.31
C SER A 21 10.25 -5.46 3.00
N ARG A 22 11.45 -5.72 2.50
CA ARG A 22 12.46 -6.53 3.23
C ARG A 22 12.78 -5.96 4.61
N TYR A 23 12.58 -4.64 4.78
CA TYR A 23 12.79 -3.92 6.03
C TYR A 23 11.67 -4.13 7.06
N ASP A 24 10.57 -4.78 6.69
CA ASP A 24 9.46 -5.17 7.59
C ASP A 24 9.82 -6.41 8.42
N THR A 25 10.87 -7.13 8.03
CA THR A 25 11.34 -8.31 8.74
C THR A 25 12.21 -7.90 9.93
N HIS A 26 11.75 -8.22 11.14
CA HIS A 26 12.46 -7.87 12.36
C HIS A 26 13.08 -9.07 13.07
N LYS A 27 14.29 -8.88 13.62
CA LYS A 27 14.88 -9.82 14.55
C LYS A 27 14.13 -9.80 15.88
N LYS A 28 14.09 -10.94 16.58
CA LYS A 28 13.46 -11.06 17.91
C LYS A 28 13.99 -10.03 18.92
N SER A 29 15.27 -9.68 18.85
CA SER A 29 15.87 -8.64 19.70
C SER A 29 15.28 -7.25 19.41
N GLN A 30 15.14 -6.87 18.15
CA GLN A 30 14.54 -5.58 17.74
C GLN A 30 13.10 -5.46 18.23
N LEU A 31 12.30 -6.52 18.07
CA LEU A 31 10.92 -6.55 18.59
C LEU A 31 10.89 -6.40 20.13
N ARG A 32 11.82 -7.04 20.83
CA ARG A 32 11.95 -6.92 22.29
C ARG A 32 12.34 -5.50 22.71
N ASP A 33 13.23 -4.86 21.98
CA ASP A 33 13.67 -3.49 22.26
C ASP A 33 12.53 -2.48 22.03
N THR A 34 11.80 -2.61 20.93
CA THR A 34 10.58 -1.83 20.66
C THR A 34 9.55 -2.03 21.76
N TYR A 35 9.29 -3.28 22.16
CA TYR A 35 8.40 -3.58 23.28
C TYR A 35 8.86 -2.91 24.59
N ASN A 36 10.15 -2.99 24.93
CA ASN A 36 10.69 -2.36 26.13
C ASN A 36 10.55 -0.83 26.10
N LYS A 37 10.76 -0.20 24.94
CA LYS A 37 10.54 1.25 24.74
C LYS A 37 9.06 1.63 24.94
N ILE A 38 8.14 0.83 24.39
CA ILE A 38 6.69 1.00 24.60
C ILE A 38 6.36 0.90 26.09
N VAL A 39 6.83 -0.15 26.78
CA VAL A 39 6.59 -0.34 28.22
C VAL A 39 7.13 0.84 29.03
N LYS A 40 8.35 1.30 28.75
CA LYS A 40 8.95 2.47 29.42
C LYS A 40 8.12 3.73 29.20
N THR A 41 7.72 4.00 27.96
CA THR A 41 6.93 5.18 27.60
C THR A 41 5.56 5.17 28.29
N ASN A 42 4.86 4.03 28.32
CA ASN A 42 3.57 3.90 29.01
C ASN A 42 3.68 3.99 30.54
N LYS A 43 4.78 3.47 31.10
CA LYS A 43 5.06 3.55 32.55
C LYS A 43 5.15 5.00 33.01
N GLU A 44 5.80 5.85 32.22
CA GLU A 44 6.03 7.28 32.52
C GLU A 44 4.87 8.18 32.05
N SER A 45 4.05 7.70 31.12
CA SER A 45 2.93 8.48 30.58
C SER A 45 1.82 8.75 31.62
N PRO A 46 1.36 10.01 31.75
CA PRO A 46 0.20 10.35 32.58
C PRO A 46 -1.10 9.77 32.00
N LEU A 47 -2.18 9.85 32.78
CA LEU A 47 -3.51 9.45 32.35
C LEU A 47 -4.16 10.57 31.53
N TYR A 48 -4.74 10.21 30.40
CA TYR A 48 -5.28 11.15 29.43
C TYR A 48 -6.77 10.91 29.15
N LYS A 49 -7.47 11.98 28.76
CA LYS A 49 -8.79 11.93 28.13
C LYS A 49 -8.69 12.47 26.71
N ILE A 50 -9.15 11.70 25.72
CA ILE A 50 -9.16 12.06 24.30
C ILE A 50 -10.57 12.55 23.95
N LYS A 51 -10.68 13.72 23.29
CA LYS A 51 -11.97 14.34 22.96
C LYS A 51 -12.66 13.66 21.77
N ASN A 52 -11.95 13.52 20.65
CA ASN A 52 -12.45 12.86 19.44
C ASN A 52 -11.67 11.58 19.19
N LEU A 53 -12.17 10.46 19.72
CA LEU A 53 -11.46 9.18 19.66
C LEU A 53 -11.35 8.64 18.23
N GLY A 54 -12.37 8.83 17.39
CA GLY A 54 -12.37 8.33 16.01
C GLY A 54 -11.30 8.99 15.15
N GLU A 55 -11.23 10.32 15.14
CA GLU A 55 -10.17 11.06 14.43
C GLU A 55 -8.79 10.85 15.04
N ALA A 56 -8.69 10.75 16.37
CA ALA A 56 -7.42 10.47 17.04
C ALA A 56 -6.82 9.12 16.63
N LYS A 57 -7.65 8.10 16.41
CA LYS A 57 -7.21 6.80 15.93
C LYS A 57 -6.67 6.89 14.50
N LYS A 58 -7.43 7.51 13.59
CA LYS A 58 -7.02 7.70 12.19
C LYS A 58 -5.71 8.49 12.10
N TYR A 59 -5.65 9.63 12.78
CA TYR A 59 -4.44 10.46 12.80
C TYR A 59 -3.20 9.71 13.32
N ALA A 60 -3.37 8.88 14.35
CA ALA A 60 -2.25 8.11 14.89
C ALA A 60 -1.83 6.94 14.00
N ILE A 61 -2.77 6.36 13.24
CA ILE A 61 -2.45 5.40 12.19
C ILE A 61 -1.64 6.13 11.11
N ASP A 62 -2.13 7.26 10.61
CA ASP A 62 -1.47 8.03 9.56
C ASP A 62 -0.05 8.44 9.98
N ILE A 63 0.13 8.94 11.22
CA ILE A 63 1.45 9.23 11.78
C ILE A 63 2.32 7.98 11.74
N LYS A 64 1.81 6.85 12.24
CA LYS A 64 2.63 5.64 12.40
C LYS A 64 3.08 5.09 11.05
N GLU A 65 2.20 5.07 10.06
CA GLU A 65 2.53 4.59 8.71
C GLU A 65 3.51 5.55 8.02
N SER A 66 3.25 6.87 8.05
CA SER A 66 4.14 7.85 7.40
C SER A 66 5.53 7.94 8.02
N VAL A 67 5.65 7.88 9.36
CA VAL A 67 6.97 7.81 9.99
C VAL A 67 7.62 6.44 9.79
N GLY A 68 6.82 5.38 9.62
CA GLY A 68 7.27 4.06 9.18
C GLY A 68 7.98 4.14 7.83
N ASP A 69 7.41 4.84 6.85
CA ASP A 69 8.02 5.06 5.54
C ASP A 69 9.40 5.73 5.65
N ILE A 70 9.54 6.74 6.52
CA ILE A 70 10.85 7.35 6.82
C ILE A 70 11.83 6.30 7.36
N GLN A 71 11.39 5.45 8.30
CA GLN A 71 12.25 4.41 8.87
C GLN A 71 12.66 3.37 7.82
N HIS A 72 11.77 2.99 6.91
CA HIS A 72 12.06 2.09 5.80
C HIS A 72 13.06 2.69 4.82
N ILE A 73 12.85 3.95 4.42
CA ILE A 73 13.77 4.67 3.53
C ILE A 73 15.13 4.82 4.22
N ALA A 74 15.17 5.27 5.48
CA ALA A 74 16.42 5.43 6.22
C ALA A 74 17.17 4.10 6.39
N ALA A 75 16.47 3.01 6.72
CA ALA A 75 17.06 1.67 6.79
C ALA A 75 17.55 1.20 5.41
N SER A 76 16.81 1.56 4.36
CA SER A 76 17.24 1.31 2.99
C SER A 76 18.55 2.01 2.67
N LEU A 77 18.74 3.24 3.14
CA LEU A 77 19.93 4.06 2.93
C LEU A 77 21.01 3.87 4.02
N SER A 78 20.99 2.78 4.79
CA SER A 78 21.92 2.55 5.92
C SER A 78 22.67 1.21 5.87
N SER A 79 22.98 0.66 4.69
CA SER A 79 23.76 -0.58 4.60
C SER A 79 25.15 -0.42 5.24
N SER A 80 25.45 -1.29 6.19
CA SER A 80 26.43 -1.09 7.28
C SER A 80 27.91 -1.22 6.92
N ASP A 81 28.26 -1.56 5.68
CA ASP A 81 29.64 -1.96 5.34
C ASP A 81 30.31 -1.08 4.28
N GLN A 82 29.63 -0.05 3.78
CA GLN A 82 30.13 0.74 2.65
C GLN A 82 29.87 2.23 2.93
N GLY A 83 30.93 3.05 2.95
CA GLY A 83 30.98 4.38 3.58
C GLY A 83 29.88 5.40 3.23
N ILE A 84 29.93 6.56 3.89
CA ILE A 84 28.93 7.65 3.91
C ILE A 84 28.31 7.96 2.52
N GLU A 85 29.11 7.98 1.47
CA GLU A 85 28.68 8.22 0.07
C GLU A 85 27.78 7.11 -0.50
N LYS A 86 28.10 5.84 -0.19
CA LYS A 86 27.41 4.67 -0.74
C LYS A 86 26.01 4.43 -0.16
N ALA A 87 25.68 5.12 0.91
CA ALA A 87 24.34 5.14 1.49
C ALA A 87 23.29 5.68 0.51
N PHE A 88 23.63 6.74 -0.23
CA PHE A 88 22.73 7.41 -1.17
C PHE A 88 22.95 6.98 -2.62
N SER A 89 24.10 6.42 -2.97
CA SER A 89 24.36 5.83 -4.30
C SER A 89 23.74 4.44 -4.49
N LYS A 90 22.69 4.11 -3.72
CA LYS A 90 22.01 2.82 -3.87
C LYS A 90 21.40 2.71 -5.25
N LYS A 91 21.68 1.58 -5.89
CA LYS A 91 21.22 1.28 -7.25
C LYS A 91 19.72 1.43 -7.37
N ILE A 92 19.30 2.27 -8.30
CA ILE A 92 17.91 2.41 -8.71
C ILE A 92 17.80 1.87 -10.13
N ALA A 93 16.92 0.90 -10.33
CA ALA A 93 16.59 0.44 -11.66
C ALA A 93 15.81 1.53 -12.41
N GLN A 94 16.08 1.66 -13.70
CA GLN A 94 15.35 2.53 -14.62
C GLN A 94 14.91 1.73 -15.83
N SER A 95 13.73 2.09 -16.35
CA SER A 95 13.26 1.67 -17.67
C SER A 95 13.42 2.82 -18.66
N SER A 96 13.78 2.50 -19.90
CA SER A 96 13.71 3.47 -20.99
C SER A 96 12.27 3.78 -21.45
N ASP A 97 11.29 2.99 -21.01
CA ASP A 97 9.86 3.15 -21.33
C ASP A 97 9.01 2.68 -20.13
N GLU A 98 8.74 3.60 -19.19
CA GLU A 98 7.98 3.32 -17.95
C GLU A 98 6.48 3.09 -18.20
N ASP A 99 5.94 3.61 -19.31
CA ASP A 99 4.54 3.38 -19.72
C ASP A 99 4.29 1.92 -20.10
N VAL A 100 5.33 1.24 -20.58
CA VAL A 100 5.28 -0.19 -20.94
C VAL A 100 5.72 -1.06 -19.78
N VAL A 101 6.82 -0.73 -19.11
CA VAL A 101 7.40 -1.56 -18.05
C VAL A 101 8.15 -0.72 -17.03
N THR A 102 7.86 -0.97 -15.76
CA THR A 102 8.62 -0.42 -14.63
C THR A 102 9.49 -1.50 -14.00
N ALA A 103 10.62 -1.08 -13.46
CA ALA A 103 11.58 -1.97 -12.80
C ALA A 103 11.93 -1.45 -11.42
N GLU A 104 11.89 -2.34 -10.44
CA GLU A 104 12.38 -2.10 -9.08
C GLU A 104 13.56 -3.01 -8.80
N TYR A 105 14.64 -2.44 -8.27
CA TYR A 105 15.80 -3.21 -7.85
C TYR A 105 15.62 -3.71 -6.41
N ILE A 106 15.60 -5.04 -6.24
CA ILE A 106 15.43 -5.74 -4.96
C ILE A 106 16.67 -6.55 -4.56
N GLY A 107 17.74 -6.48 -5.36
CA GLY A 107 19.00 -7.18 -5.11
C GLY A 107 19.82 -6.59 -3.96
N ASN A 108 21.03 -7.14 -3.78
CA ASN A 108 22.01 -6.67 -2.81
C ASN A 108 23.11 -5.83 -3.49
N ASP A 109 23.70 -4.90 -2.75
CA ASP A 109 24.67 -3.93 -3.28
C ASP A 109 25.97 -4.58 -3.81
N ASP A 110 26.23 -5.86 -3.48
CA ASP A 110 27.41 -6.63 -3.94
C ASP A 110 27.28 -7.21 -5.37
N THR A 111 26.15 -6.99 -6.05
CA THR A 111 25.96 -7.53 -7.41
C THR A 111 26.65 -6.64 -8.46
N PRO A 112 27.27 -7.21 -9.52
CA PRO A 112 27.97 -6.42 -10.53
C PRO A 112 27.07 -5.40 -11.25
N ASP A 113 27.62 -4.24 -11.63
CA ASP A 113 26.94 -3.12 -12.31
C ASP A 113 26.43 -3.41 -13.73
N THR A 114 26.54 -4.65 -14.20
CA THR A 114 26.34 -5.01 -15.61
C THR A 114 24.94 -5.54 -15.92
N ALA A 115 24.00 -5.50 -14.98
CA ALA A 115 22.64 -6.00 -15.19
C ALA A 115 21.82 -5.01 -16.02
N SER A 116 22.08 -4.95 -17.32
CA SER A 116 21.17 -4.37 -18.31
C SER A 116 20.53 -5.48 -19.14
N PHE A 117 19.24 -5.34 -19.41
CA PHE A 117 18.49 -6.28 -20.24
C PHE A 117 17.37 -5.56 -21.00
N HIS A 118 16.95 -6.17 -22.10
CA HIS A 118 15.90 -5.66 -22.96
C HIS A 118 14.62 -6.46 -22.77
N ILE A 119 13.49 -5.77 -22.79
CA ILE A 119 12.17 -6.38 -22.69
C ILE A 119 11.20 -5.76 -23.72
N ALA A 120 10.50 -6.62 -24.46
CA ALA A 120 9.34 -6.23 -25.26
C ALA A 120 8.10 -6.96 -24.76
N VAL A 121 7.06 -6.20 -24.41
CA VAL A 121 5.79 -6.73 -23.93
C VAL A 121 4.86 -6.92 -25.12
N LYS A 122 4.40 -8.14 -25.36
CA LYS A 122 3.46 -8.48 -26.44
C LYS A 122 2.02 -8.45 -25.96
N GLN A 123 1.80 -8.95 -24.75
CA GLN A 123 0.48 -9.08 -24.16
C GLN A 123 0.58 -8.97 -22.64
N LEU A 124 -0.39 -8.30 -22.02
CA LEU A 124 -0.54 -8.26 -20.57
C LEU A 124 -1.36 -9.45 -20.08
N ALA A 125 -1.07 -9.90 -18.87
CA ALA A 125 -1.90 -10.84 -18.17
C ALA A 125 -3.24 -10.18 -17.87
N THR A 126 -4.32 -10.91 -18.10
CA THR A 126 -5.70 -10.45 -17.94
C THR A 126 -6.43 -11.36 -16.97
N GLU A 127 -7.31 -10.76 -16.20
CA GLU A 127 -8.26 -11.44 -15.33
C GLU A 127 -9.43 -12.00 -16.12
N GLN A 128 -10.10 -13.01 -15.56
CA GLN A 128 -11.40 -13.45 -16.06
C GLN A 128 -12.48 -12.48 -15.58
N ILE A 129 -13.34 -12.05 -16.52
CA ILE A 129 -14.50 -11.21 -16.22
C ILE A 129 -15.76 -11.94 -16.68
N ASN A 130 -16.70 -12.14 -15.76
CA ASN A 130 -18.05 -12.55 -16.08
C ASN A 130 -18.99 -11.34 -16.01
N GLN A 131 -19.62 -10.99 -17.12
CA GLN A 131 -20.58 -9.89 -17.18
C GLN A 131 -22.00 -10.44 -17.32
N GLY A 132 -22.85 -10.09 -16.37
CA GLY A 132 -24.26 -10.44 -16.37
C GLY A 132 -25.06 -9.71 -17.46
N ASN A 133 -26.30 -10.15 -17.61
CA ASN A 133 -27.26 -9.49 -18.47
C ASN A 133 -27.63 -8.12 -17.89
N TYR A 134 -27.83 -7.14 -18.77
CA TYR A 134 -28.42 -5.86 -18.40
C TYR A 134 -29.89 -6.02 -18.05
N LEU A 135 -30.26 -5.61 -16.84
CA LEU A 135 -31.61 -5.68 -16.29
C LEU A 135 -32.10 -4.27 -15.96
N GLN A 136 -33.37 -4.00 -16.28
CA GLN A 136 -34.02 -2.74 -15.89
C GLN A 136 -34.09 -2.65 -14.36
N PRO A 137 -33.56 -1.59 -13.72
CA PRO A 137 -33.41 -1.52 -12.27
C PRO A 137 -34.72 -1.73 -11.51
N ASP A 138 -35.78 -1.02 -11.92
CA ASP A 138 -37.07 -0.96 -11.22
C ASP A 138 -38.04 -2.11 -11.57
N ARG A 139 -37.58 -3.11 -12.34
CA ARG A 139 -38.41 -4.29 -12.63
C ARG A 139 -38.28 -5.36 -11.55
N TYR A 140 -39.34 -6.14 -11.39
CA TYR A 140 -39.46 -7.24 -10.43
C TYR A 140 -39.50 -8.58 -11.16
N GLN A 141 -38.37 -9.00 -11.74
CA GLN A 141 -38.32 -10.21 -12.58
C GLN A 141 -38.00 -11.49 -11.80
N PHE A 142 -37.50 -11.36 -10.57
CA PHE A 142 -37.24 -12.49 -9.68
C PHE A 142 -38.48 -12.85 -8.88
N THR A 143 -38.82 -14.13 -8.82
CA THR A 143 -39.89 -14.60 -7.92
C THR A 143 -39.43 -14.54 -6.46
N PRO A 144 -40.31 -14.27 -5.49
CA PRO A 144 -39.91 -14.32 -4.09
C PRO A 144 -39.51 -15.74 -3.67
N GLY A 145 -38.40 -15.87 -2.96
CA GLY A 145 -37.87 -17.18 -2.60
C GLY A 145 -36.40 -17.14 -2.18
N ILE A 146 -35.82 -18.33 -2.05
CA ILE A 146 -34.42 -18.53 -1.74
C ILE A 146 -33.77 -19.20 -2.94
N TYR A 147 -32.60 -18.69 -3.33
CA TYR A 147 -31.83 -19.13 -4.47
C TYR A 147 -30.42 -19.48 -4.03
N SER A 148 -29.79 -20.40 -4.73
CA SER A 148 -28.40 -20.78 -4.50
C SER A 148 -27.65 -21.07 -5.78
N PHE A 149 -26.34 -20.87 -5.72
CA PHE A 149 -25.41 -21.23 -6.78
C PHE A 149 -24.05 -21.54 -6.18
N ASP A 150 -23.31 -22.41 -6.85
CA ASP A 150 -21.93 -22.69 -6.54
C ASP A 150 -21.04 -21.77 -7.36
N LEU A 151 -20.01 -21.24 -6.70
CA LEU A 151 -18.89 -20.60 -7.33
C LEU A 151 -17.66 -21.49 -7.08
N ASN A 152 -17.19 -22.10 -8.17
CA ASN A 152 -16.00 -22.94 -8.16
C ASN A 152 -14.82 -22.14 -8.69
N THR A 153 -13.78 -21.99 -7.87
CA THR A 153 -12.45 -21.61 -8.33
C THR A 153 -11.63 -22.88 -8.55
N ASN A 154 -10.44 -22.76 -9.12
CA ASN A 154 -9.58 -23.93 -9.37
C ASN A 154 -9.09 -24.63 -8.09
N THR A 155 -9.21 -23.97 -6.94
CA THR A 155 -8.75 -24.48 -5.64
C THR A 155 -9.87 -24.78 -4.66
N ASN A 156 -11.03 -24.11 -4.79
CA ASN A 156 -12.09 -24.14 -3.79
C ASN A 156 -13.47 -24.06 -4.43
N SER A 157 -14.47 -24.56 -3.71
CA SER A 157 -15.88 -24.47 -4.10
C SER A 157 -16.66 -23.76 -2.99
N TYR A 158 -17.46 -22.77 -3.36
CA TYR A 158 -18.24 -21.95 -2.44
C TYR A 158 -19.71 -21.98 -2.83
N GLU A 159 -20.57 -22.37 -1.89
CA GLU A 159 -22.01 -22.27 -2.07
C GLU A 159 -22.49 -20.90 -1.59
N PHE A 160 -23.15 -20.16 -2.48
CA PHE A 160 -23.81 -18.90 -2.16
C PHE A 160 -25.32 -19.08 -2.11
N GLN A 161 -25.95 -18.45 -1.13
CA GLN A 161 -27.40 -18.41 -0.99
C GLN A 161 -27.87 -16.97 -0.82
N PHE A 162 -28.94 -16.61 -1.53
CA PHE A 162 -29.57 -15.29 -1.41
C PHE A 162 -31.09 -15.41 -1.41
N SER A 163 -31.74 -14.51 -0.67
CA SER A 163 -33.20 -14.41 -0.63
C SER A 163 -33.69 -13.20 -1.43
N VAL A 164 -34.82 -13.39 -2.09
CA VAL A 164 -35.56 -12.34 -2.81
C VAL A 164 -36.93 -12.19 -2.18
N ASP A 165 -37.24 -10.97 -1.76
CA ASP A 165 -38.55 -10.56 -1.25
C ASP A 165 -39.43 -9.99 -2.37
N ARG A 166 -40.74 -9.92 -2.15
CA ARG A 166 -41.71 -9.34 -3.11
C ARG A 166 -41.41 -7.89 -3.52
N LYS A 167 -40.68 -7.16 -2.67
CA LYS A 167 -40.34 -5.75 -2.86
C LYS A 167 -38.95 -5.55 -3.45
N ASP A 168 -38.18 -6.63 -3.65
CA ASP A 168 -36.84 -6.52 -4.21
C ASP A 168 -36.95 -6.35 -5.73
N SER A 169 -36.50 -5.20 -6.20
CA SER A 169 -36.29 -4.92 -7.62
C SER A 169 -35.06 -5.67 -8.14
N ASN A 170 -34.85 -5.66 -9.46
CA ASN A 170 -33.64 -6.22 -10.05
C ASN A 170 -32.37 -5.57 -9.49
N ALA A 171 -32.40 -4.25 -9.27
CA ALA A 171 -31.29 -3.53 -8.66
C ALA A 171 -31.01 -4.00 -7.22
N ASP A 172 -32.06 -4.21 -6.42
CA ASP A 172 -31.90 -4.71 -5.04
C ASP A 172 -31.25 -6.10 -5.03
N VAL A 173 -31.67 -6.99 -5.95
CA VAL A 173 -31.10 -8.34 -6.06
C VAL A 173 -29.63 -8.29 -6.50
N GLN A 174 -29.30 -7.50 -7.52
CA GLN A 174 -27.92 -7.32 -7.99
C GLN A 174 -27.03 -6.70 -6.89
N GLN A 175 -27.53 -5.72 -6.14
CA GLN A 175 -26.80 -5.11 -5.04
C GLN A 175 -26.56 -6.09 -3.89
N LYS A 176 -27.56 -6.90 -3.51
CA LYS A 176 -27.40 -7.94 -2.49
C LYS A 176 -26.32 -8.95 -2.89
N LEU A 177 -26.33 -9.39 -4.14
CA LEU A 177 -25.31 -10.32 -4.68
C LEU A 177 -23.91 -9.69 -4.70
N MET A 178 -23.79 -8.46 -5.18
CA MET A 178 -22.53 -7.71 -5.18
C MET A 178 -21.93 -7.64 -3.76
N GLN A 179 -22.75 -7.28 -2.77
CA GLN A 179 -22.33 -7.22 -1.38
C GLN A 179 -21.97 -8.60 -0.81
N LEU A 180 -22.76 -9.63 -1.12
CA LEU A 180 -22.53 -11.00 -0.66
C LEU A 180 -21.19 -11.54 -1.17
N ILE A 181 -20.88 -11.36 -2.45
CA ILE A 181 -19.63 -11.80 -3.06
C ILE A 181 -18.45 -11.02 -2.45
N ASN A 182 -18.51 -9.69 -2.44
CA ASN A 182 -17.43 -8.86 -1.89
C ASN A 182 -17.16 -9.12 -0.40
N HIS A 183 -18.19 -9.44 0.38
CA HIS A 183 -18.03 -9.75 1.80
C HIS A 183 -17.34 -11.10 2.04
N SER A 184 -17.46 -12.04 1.11
CA SER A 184 -16.88 -13.38 1.24
C SER A 184 -15.35 -13.40 1.05
N LYS A 185 -14.78 -12.39 0.37
CA LYS A 185 -13.34 -12.24 0.13
C LYS A 185 -12.66 -13.48 -0.47
N ILE A 186 -13.36 -14.18 -1.36
CA ILE A 186 -12.90 -15.44 -1.97
C ILE A 186 -11.98 -15.24 -3.19
N GLY A 187 -11.38 -14.06 -3.35
CA GLY A 187 -10.54 -13.73 -4.51
C GLY A 187 -11.31 -13.31 -5.76
N ILE A 188 -12.59 -12.97 -5.63
CA ILE A 188 -13.43 -12.42 -6.70
C ILE A 188 -14.08 -11.14 -6.21
N THR A 189 -14.07 -10.11 -7.05
CA THR A 189 -14.70 -8.82 -6.79
C THR A 189 -15.93 -8.67 -7.67
N ALA A 190 -17.02 -8.21 -7.09
CA ALA A 190 -18.26 -7.89 -7.78
C ALA A 190 -18.48 -6.39 -7.85
N SER A 191 -18.95 -5.90 -8.99
CA SER A 191 -19.34 -4.51 -9.21
C SER A 191 -20.61 -4.45 -10.07
N MET A 192 -21.24 -3.28 -10.13
CA MET A 192 -22.38 -3.02 -11.03
C MET A 192 -21.96 -2.03 -12.11
N VAL A 193 -22.34 -2.32 -13.34
CA VAL A 193 -22.16 -1.42 -14.49
C VAL A 193 -23.51 -1.07 -15.07
N GLN A 194 -23.61 0.13 -15.64
CA GLN A 194 -24.83 0.65 -16.23
C GLN A 194 -24.63 0.91 -17.72
N ASN A 195 -25.61 0.60 -18.56
CA ASN A 195 -25.58 0.93 -19.99
C ASN A 195 -26.23 2.30 -20.28
N GLU A 196 -26.21 2.72 -21.55
CA GLU A 196 -26.84 3.98 -22.00
C GLU A 196 -28.36 4.06 -21.75
N LYS A 197 -29.02 2.93 -21.51
CA LYS A 197 -30.47 2.84 -21.21
C LYS A 197 -30.77 2.79 -19.73
N GLU A 198 -29.76 3.03 -18.89
CA GLU A 198 -29.83 2.96 -17.44
C GLU A 198 -30.10 1.54 -16.88
N ASP A 199 -29.94 0.50 -17.70
CA ASP A 199 -30.02 -0.88 -17.23
C ASP A 199 -28.73 -1.28 -16.49
N ASN A 200 -28.86 -2.08 -15.43
CA ASN A 200 -27.75 -2.53 -14.61
C ASN A 200 -27.33 -3.97 -14.93
N ALA A 201 -26.04 -4.25 -14.94
CA ALA A 201 -25.47 -5.60 -14.99
C ALA A 201 -24.50 -5.81 -13.83
N LEU A 202 -24.49 -7.04 -13.29
CA LEU A 202 -23.49 -7.45 -12.32
C LEU A 202 -22.24 -7.92 -13.07
N VAL A 203 -21.07 -7.41 -12.68
CA VAL A 203 -19.78 -7.82 -13.21
C VAL A 203 -19.00 -8.49 -12.09
N LEU A 204 -18.57 -9.73 -12.31
CA LEU A 204 -17.65 -10.44 -11.44
C LEU A 204 -16.28 -10.50 -12.09
N SER A 205 -15.25 -10.12 -11.36
CA SER A 205 -13.87 -10.20 -11.82
C SER A 205 -13.00 -11.00 -10.85
N SER A 206 -12.13 -11.83 -11.41
CA SER A 206 -11.09 -12.52 -10.65
C SER A 206 -10.04 -11.52 -10.17
N ASN A 207 -9.62 -11.61 -8.90
CA ASN A 207 -8.49 -10.82 -8.40
C ASN A 207 -7.13 -11.35 -8.89
N GLN A 208 -7.13 -12.50 -9.58
CA GLN A 208 -5.97 -13.11 -10.19
C GLN A 208 -6.04 -12.98 -11.72
N THR A 209 -4.87 -12.79 -12.33
CA THR A 209 -4.67 -12.83 -13.78
C THR A 209 -4.00 -14.14 -14.19
N GLY A 210 -4.01 -14.40 -15.49
CA GLY A 210 -3.35 -15.57 -16.04
C GLY A 210 -4.14 -16.85 -15.82
N ILE A 211 -3.79 -17.89 -16.57
CA ILE A 211 -4.46 -19.19 -16.55
C ILE A 211 -3.46 -20.29 -16.86
N ALA A 212 -3.54 -21.41 -16.13
CA ALA A 212 -2.70 -22.57 -16.39
C ALA A 212 -3.13 -23.29 -17.69
N ASN A 213 -2.19 -23.97 -18.35
CA ASN A 213 -2.46 -24.60 -19.65
C ASN A 213 -3.52 -25.72 -19.59
N ASP A 214 -3.79 -26.28 -18.42
CA ASP A 214 -4.78 -27.32 -18.15
C ASP A 214 -6.10 -26.77 -17.59
N GLU A 215 -6.22 -25.46 -17.45
CA GLU A 215 -7.41 -24.78 -16.93
C GLU A 215 -8.15 -24.03 -18.07
N GLU A 216 -9.48 -24.10 -18.06
CA GLU A 216 -10.33 -23.41 -19.05
C GLU A 216 -10.89 -22.08 -18.50
N TYR A 217 -11.01 -21.96 -17.18
CA TYR A 217 -11.47 -20.77 -16.48
C TYR A 217 -10.79 -20.66 -15.11
N LEU A 218 -10.70 -19.45 -14.57
CA LEU A 218 -10.29 -19.17 -13.19
C LEU A 218 -11.43 -19.42 -12.19
N PHE A 219 -12.66 -19.16 -12.63
CA PHE A 219 -13.84 -19.48 -11.85
C PHE A 219 -15.05 -19.80 -12.72
N GLN A 220 -15.98 -20.58 -12.17
CA GLN A 220 -17.22 -20.97 -12.81
C GLN A 220 -18.38 -20.84 -11.82
N ILE A 221 -19.50 -20.33 -12.32
CA ILE A 221 -20.75 -20.24 -11.57
C ILE A 221 -21.73 -21.27 -12.10
N LEU A 222 -22.22 -22.13 -11.20
CA LEU A 222 -23.19 -23.17 -11.49
C LEU A 222 -24.44 -22.96 -10.63
N PRO A 223 -25.64 -22.86 -11.23
CA PRO A 223 -26.85 -22.81 -10.43
C PRO A 223 -27.07 -24.13 -9.68
N ASP A 224 -27.67 -24.05 -8.50
CA ASP A 224 -28.28 -25.22 -7.89
C ASP A 224 -29.34 -25.85 -8.83
N ALA A 225 -29.57 -27.16 -8.68
CA ALA A 225 -30.46 -27.93 -9.54
C ALA A 225 -31.95 -27.54 -9.42
N SER A 226 -32.33 -26.66 -8.49
CA SER A 226 -33.68 -26.13 -8.42
C SER A 226 -34.05 -25.25 -9.64
N PRO A 227 -35.26 -25.41 -10.22
CA PRO A 227 -35.70 -24.60 -11.37
C PRO A 227 -35.65 -23.09 -11.13
N SER A 228 -35.90 -22.66 -9.89
CA SER A 228 -35.80 -21.26 -9.47
C SER A 228 -34.37 -20.73 -9.56
N SER A 229 -33.37 -21.46 -9.03
CA SER A 229 -31.96 -21.08 -9.10
C SER A 229 -31.43 -21.07 -10.53
N MET A 230 -31.77 -22.09 -11.33
CA MET A 230 -31.41 -22.12 -12.75
C MET A 230 -31.98 -20.91 -13.52
N HIS A 231 -33.26 -20.55 -13.26
CA HIS A 231 -33.86 -19.38 -13.88
C HIS A 231 -33.21 -18.07 -13.43
N ALA A 232 -32.93 -17.92 -12.13
CA ALA A 232 -32.31 -16.72 -11.58
C ALA A 232 -30.89 -16.50 -12.15
N ILE A 233 -30.05 -17.53 -12.18
CA ILE A 233 -28.70 -17.43 -12.77
C ILE A 233 -28.78 -17.15 -14.27
N LYS A 234 -29.71 -17.77 -15.00
CA LYS A 234 -29.93 -17.46 -16.42
C LYS A 234 -30.38 -16.01 -16.65
N LEU A 235 -31.26 -15.49 -15.80
CA LEU A 235 -31.73 -14.11 -15.86
C LEU A 235 -30.59 -13.13 -15.55
N LEU A 236 -29.80 -13.40 -14.51
CA LEU A 236 -28.63 -12.61 -14.13
C LEU A 236 -27.51 -12.69 -15.17
N GLY A 237 -27.33 -13.82 -15.83
CA GLY A 237 -26.26 -14.05 -16.82
C GLY A 237 -24.85 -14.11 -16.24
N ILE A 238 -24.70 -14.18 -14.91
CA ILE A 238 -23.40 -14.04 -14.22
C ILE A 238 -22.44 -15.22 -14.45
N ASN A 239 -22.90 -16.29 -15.09
CA ASN A 239 -22.09 -17.42 -15.51
C ASN A 239 -21.51 -17.27 -16.93
N GLN A 240 -21.76 -16.14 -17.61
CA GLN A 240 -21.23 -15.87 -18.95
C GLN A 240 -19.87 -15.17 -18.83
N ILE A 241 -18.86 -15.75 -19.47
CA ILE A 241 -17.52 -15.17 -19.56
C ILE A 241 -17.55 -14.08 -20.64
N ALA A 242 -17.28 -12.84 -20.23
CA ALA A 242 -17.15 -11.70 -21.14
C ALA A 242 -15.69 -11.45 -21.54
N GLN A 243 -14.76 -11.79 -20.65
CA GLN A 243 -13.31 -11.78 -20.91
C GLN A 243 -12.69 -13.04 -20.30
N GLU A 244 -11.95 -13.78 -21.11
CA GLU A 244 -11.15 -14.92 -20.65
C GLU A 244 -9.89 -14.42 -19.93
N ALA A 245 -9.42 -15.19 -18.94
CA ALA A 245 -8.12 -14.93 -18.34
C ALA A 245 -7.01 -15.30 -19.33
N GLY A 246 -5.98 -14.46 -19.40
CA GLY A 246 -4.85 -14.65 -20.29
C GLY A 246 -3.53 -14.40 -19.57
N ASN A 247 -2.50 -15.13 -19.97
CA ASN A 247 -1.14 -14.91 -19.47
C ASN A 247 -0.50 -13.69 -20.12
N SER A 248 0.44 -13.06 -19.43
CA SER A 248 1.33 -12.08 -20.04
C SER A 248 2.31 -12.81 -20.95
N SER A 249 2.66 -12.17 -22.06
CA SER A 249 3.67 -12.66 -23.01
C SER A 249 4.64 -11.54 -23.33
N PHE A 250 5.93 -11.85 -23.20
CA PHE A 250 7.00 -10.87 -23.38
C PHE A 250 8.27 -11.54 -23.89
N VAL A 251 9.14 -10.75 -24.50
CA VAL A 251 10.47 -11.16 -24.94
C VAL A 251 11.48 -10.53 -24.01
N LEU A 252 12.28 -11.33 -23.32
CA LEU A 252 13.35 -10.88 -22.43
C LEU A 252 14.70 -11.30 -23.05
N ASN A 253 15.55 -10.33 -23.37
CA ASN A 253 16.84 -10.57 -24.05
C ASN A 253 16.71 -11.49 -25.29
N GLY A 254 15.71 -11.23 -26.12
CA GLY A 254 15.43 -12.01 -27.34
C GLY A 254 14.80 -13.39 -27.13
N LYS A 255 14.48 -13.80 -25.89
CA LYS A 255 13.79 -15.06 -25.59
C LYS A 255 12.35 -14.82 -25.19
N GLU A 256 11.44 -15.64 -25.72
CA GLU A 256 10.03 -15.57 -25.34
C GLU A 256 9.79 -16.17 -23.95
N HIS A 257 8.98 -15.46 -23.17
CA HIS A 257 8.55 -15.83 -21.85
C HIS A 257 7.05 -15.54 -21.69
N SER A 258 6.45 -16.20 -20.71
CA SER A 258 5.06 -16.03 -20.32
C SER A 258 4.97 -16.05 -18.80
N SER A 259 4.04 -15.27 -18.22
CA SER A 259 3.78 -15.27 -16.77
C SER A 259 2.27 -15.19 -16.51
N TYR A 260 1.84 -15.72 -15.37
CA TYR A 260 0.45 -15.60 -14.91
C TYR A 260 0.12 -14.16 -14.47
N SER A 261 1.12 -13.39 -14.06
CA SER A 261 0.97 -12.02 -13.57
C SER A 261 1.69 -11.01 -14.45
N ASN A 262 1.29 -9.74 -14.30
CA ASN A 262 2.02 -8.60 -14.84
C ASN A 262 3.19 -8.16 -13.95
N SER A 263 3.36 -8.72 -12.76
CA SER A 263 4.53 -8.46 -11.90
C SER A 263 5.30 -9.74 -11.65
N PHE A 264 6.60 -9.76 -11.94
CA PHE A 264 7.44 -10.94 -11.77
C PHE A 264 8.90 -10.57 -11.51
N MET A 265 9.62 -11.52 -10.92
CA MET A 265 11.04 -11.34 -10.61
C MET A 265 11.94 -11.80 -11.75
N VAL A 266 12.97 -11.00 -12.05
CA VAL A 266 14.06 -11.34 -12.98
C VAL A 266 15.36 -11.49 -12.20
N ASN A 267 16.03 -12.63 -12.40
CA ASN A 267 17.32 -12.98 -11.77
C ASN A 267 17.35 -12.86 -10.23
N ASN A 268 16.18 -12.86 -9.56
CA ASN A 268 16.05 -12.62 -8.12
C ASN A 268 16.67 -11.28 -7.67
N GLN A 269 16.71 -10.29 -8.58
CA GLN A 269 17.36 -8.99 -8.39
C GLN A 269 16.46 -7.83 -8.82
N PHE A 270 15.57 -8.05 -9.79
CA PHE A 270 14.63 -7.04 -10.26
C PHE A 270 13.21 -7.56 -10.08
N ASN A 271 12.32 -6.71 -9.59
CA ASN A 271 10.88 -6.89 -9.72
C ASN A 271 10.42 -6.03 -10.89
N LEU A 272 9.89 -6.66 -11.94
CA LEU A 272 9.35 -5.97 -13.10
C LEU A 272 7.83 -5.92 -12.97
N THR A 273 7.24 -4.81 -13.41
CA THR A 273 5.80 -4.66 -13.55
C THR A 273 5.49 -4.20 -14.97
N LEU A 274 4.68 -4.97 -15.69
CA LEU A 274 4.21 -4.70 -17.03
C LEU A 274 2.98 -3.79 -16.95
N ASN A 275 3.07 -2.61 -17.55
CA ASN A 275 2.04 -1.58 -17.51
C ASN A 275 1.33 -1.44 -18.87
N GLY A 276 2.02 -1.79 -19.96
CA GLY A 276 1.53 -1.60 -21.32
C GLY A 276 2.15 -2.58 -22.31
N ILE A 277 1.71 -2.48 -23.56
CA ILE A 277 2.21 -3.30 -24.68
C ILE A 277 3.25 -2.47 -25.45
N SER A 278 4.39 -3.08 -25.76
CA SER A 278 5.45 -2.44 -26.56
C SER A 278 4.96 -2.15 -27.98
N LYS A 279 5.41 -1.05 -28.57
CA LYS A 279 5.18 -0.80 -30.01
C LYS A 279 5.93 -1.84 -30.83
N ASP A 280 5.39 -2.20 -31.99
CA ASP A 280 6.00 -3.22 -32.87
C ASP A 280 7.48 -2.93 -33.15
N GLY A 281 8.34 -3.90 -32.82
CA GLY A 281 9.78 -3.82 -33.01
C GLY A 281 10.52 -2.90 -32.02
N SER A 282 9.85 -2.39 -30.99
CA SER A 282 10.49 -1.63 -29.90
C SER A 282 10.70 -2.49 -28.66
N GLU A 283 11.84 -2.29 -28.00
CA GLU A 283 12.19 -2.93 -26.73
C GLU A 283 12.50 -1.84 -25.70
N ALA A 284 11.98 -1.99 -24.49
CA ALA A 284 12.40 -1.21 -23.35
C ALA A 284 13.72 -1.75 -22.82
N THR A 285 14.64 -0.86 -22.46
CA THR A 285 15.90 -1.21 -21.82
C THR A 285 15.78 -0.98 -20.33
N ILE A 286 16.02 -2.03 -19.55
CA ILE A 286 16.18 -1.92 -18.10
C ILE A 286 17.68 -1.85 -17.78
N ASN A 287 18.05 -0.87 -16.97
CA ASN A 287 19.42 -0.67 -16.49
C ASN A 287 19.40 0.02 -15.12
N PHE A 288 20.58 0.35 -14.60
CA PHE A 288 20.69 1.19 -13.42
C PHE A 288 20.83 2.66 -13.82
N LYS A 289 20.24 3.54 -13.01
CA LYS A 289 20.54 4.97 -13.05
C LYS A 289 22.02 5.20 -12.74
N THR A 290 22.54 6.36 -13.19
CA THR A 290 23.87 6.81 -12.77
C THR A 290 23.91 7.02 -11.26
N ASP A 291 25.08 6.93 -10.63
CA ASP A 291 25.19 7.12 -9.17
C ASP A 291 24.64 8.49 -8.72
N ALA A 292 24.89 9.54 -9.50
CA ALA A 292 24.37 10.88 -9.23
C ALA A 292 22.83 10.96 -9.33
N ASP A 293 22.23 10.35 -10.37
CA ASP A 293 20.78 10.28 -10.50
C ASP A 293 20.14 9.44 -9.39
N ALA A 294 20.80 8.35 -9.00
CA ALA A 294 20.35 7.49 -7.91
C ALA A 294 20.38 8.23 -6.56
N VAL A 295 21.43 9.02 -6.32
CA VAL A 295 21.53 9.93 -5.16
C VAL A 295 20.36 10.91 -5.16
N ALA A 296 20.15 11.63 -6.26
CA ALA A 296 19.08 12.63 -6.37
C ALA A 296 17.70 12.01 -6.10
N ASP A 297 17.44 10.80 -6.62
CA ASP A 297 16.21 10.06 -6.34
C ASP A 297 16.08 9.61 -4.89
N ASN A 298 17.14 9.05 -4.30
CA ASN A 298 17.10 8.58 -2.91
C ASN A 298 16.91 9.74 -1.93
N VAL A 299 17.54 10.88 -2.18
CA VAL A 299 17.32 12.11 -1.42
C VAL A 299 15.90 12.64 -1.64
N SER A 300 15.41 12.62 -2.88
CA SER A 300 14.03 13.02 -3.19
C SER A 300 13.01 12.14 -2.45
N ARG A 301 13.22 10.83 -2.40
CA ARG A 301 12.37 9.88 -1.65
C ARG A 301 12.33 10.22 -0.16
N LEU A 302 13.49 10.50 0.44
CA LEU A 302 13.56 10.89 1.86
C LEU A 302 12.85 12.23 2.12
N ALA A 303 13.05 13.24 1.27
CA ALA A 303 12.40 14.53 1.37
C ALA A 303 10.87 14.44 1.19
N ASN A 304 10.41 13.61 0.25
CA ASN A 304 8.99 13.35 0.04
C ASN A 304 8.36 12.64 1.25
N ALA A 305 9.03 11.67 1.86
CA ALA A 305 8.55 11.02 3.08
C ALA A 305 8.46 12.01 4.25
N TYR A 306 9.43 12.92 4.39
CA TYR A 306 9.32 14.04 5.32
C TYR A 306 8.09 14.91 5.02
N ASN A 307 7.86 15.28 3.76
CA ASN A 307 6.72 16.11 3.35
C ASN A 307 5.37 15.46 3.63
N GLU A 308 5.23 14.14 3.48
CA GLU A 308 4.00 13.43 3.83
C GLU A 308 3.70 13.51 5.34
N VAL A 309 4.72 13.45 6.21
CA VAL A 309 4.51 13.67 7.66
C VAL A 309 4.06 15.10 7.96
N ILE A 310 4.65 16.10 7.30
CA ILE A 310 4.23 17.52 7.43
C ILE A 310 2.78 17.70 6.98
N LYS A 311 2.41 17.10 5.83
CA LYS A 311 1.04 17.10 5.30
C LYS A 311 0.05 16.44 6.24
N ILE A 312 0.39 15.31 6.87
CA ILE A 312 -0.44 14.67 7.89
C ILE A 312 -0.62 15.61 9.08
N GLY A 313 0.44 16.28 9.52
CA GLY A 313 0.38 17.27 10.58
C GLY A 313 -0.59 18.42 10.28
N HIS A 314 -0.57 18.95 9.05
CA HIS A 314 -1.47 20.02 8.60
C HIS A 314 -2.92 19.53 8.38
N SER A 315 -3.11 18.31 7.86
CA SER A 315 -4.44 17.77 7.52
C SER A 315 -5.37 17.61 8.72
N TYR A 316 -4.82 17.56 9.93
CA TYR A 316 -5.58 17.41 11.19
C TYR A 316 -5.53 18.66 12.07
N SER A 317 -5.26 19.84 11.50
CA SER A 317 -4.96 21.06 12.27
C SER A 317 -6.08 21.60 13.15
N ASP A 318 -7.32 21.46 12.70
CA ASP A 318 -8.47 22.01 13.41
C ASP A 318 -8.97 21.06 14.53
N ALA A 319 -8.69 19.76 14.41
CA ALA A 319 -9.20 18.73 15.31
C ALA A 319 -8.15 18.23 16.34
N GLN A 320 -6.88 18.21 15.96
CA GLN A 320 -5.78 17.63 16.74
C GLN A 320 -4.80 18.70 17.23
N ARG A 321 -3.60 18.30 17.67
CA ARG A 321 -2.50 19.23 17.98
C ARG A 321 -1.53 19.28 16.78
N PRO A 322 -1.89 19.91 15.65
CA PRO A 322 -1.06 19.93 14.42
C PRO A 322 0.37 20.35 14.68
N ASN A 323 0.50 21.43 15.47
CA ASN A 323 1.76 22.14 15.63
C ASN A 323 2.83 21.28 16.30
N LYS A 324 2.46 20.24 17.07
CA LYS A 324 3.48 19.42 17.72
C LYS A 324 4.20 18.51 16.73
N LEU A 325 3.48 17.80 15.87
CA LEU A 325 4.11 16.91 14.88
C LEU A 325 4.91 17.73 13.88
N VAL A 326 4.30 18.78 13.33
CA VAL A 326 4.96 19.68 12.38
C VAL A 326 6.18 20.35 13.02
N SER A 327 6.09 20.83 14.27
CA SER A 327 7.25 21.44 14.95
C SER A 327 8.36 20.42 15.22
N ASP A 328 8.01 19.22 15.68
CA ASP A 328 8.97 18.17 16.02
C ASP A 328 9.72 17.66 14.79
N MET A 329 9.04 17.57 13.64
CA MET A 329 9.65 17.12 12.38
C MET A 329 10.38 18.26 11.68
N SER A 330 9.75 19.43 11.57
CA SER A 330 10.38 20.58 10.91
C SER A 330 11.60 21.12 11.65
N SER A 331 11.73 20.89 12.96
CA SER A 331 12.96 21.24 13.68
C SER A 331 14.17 20.52 13.09
N VAL A 332 14.01 19.26 12.68
CA VAL A 332 15.09 18.50 12.03
C VAL A 332 15.51 19.16 10.73
N ALA A 333 14.57 19.51 9.85
CA ALA A 333 14.90 20.19 8.59
C ALA A 333 15.50 21.58 8.81
N LYS A 334 15.03 22.32 9.84
CA LYS A 334 15.53 23.66 10.18
C LYS A 334 16.97 23.64 10.69
N ASP A 335 17.37 22.60 11.41
CA ASP A 335 18.74 22.46 11.93
C ASP A 335 19.78 22.33 10.80
N TYR A 336 19.36 21.89 9.61
CA TYR A 336 20.21 21.74 8.41
C TYR A 336 19.80 22.68 7.28
N ARG A 337 19.04 23.74 7.55
CA ARG A 337 18.38 24.56 6.52
C ARG A 337 19.33 25.06 5.44
N ASN A 338 20.44 25.69 5.83
CA ASN A 338 21.34 26.35 4.88
C ASN A 338 22.03 25.32 3.98
N GLU A 339 22.41 24.19 4.57
CA GLU A 339 23.09 23.11 3.88
C GLU A 339 22.13 22.37 2.94
N LEU A 340 20.89 22.12 3.38
CA LEU A 340 19.85 21.53 2.55
C LEU A 340 19.51 22.46 1.37
N GLU A 341 19.34 23.77 1.61
CA GLU A 341 19.11 24.76 0.56
C GLU A 341 20.23 24.76 -0.48
N ALA A 342 21.50 24.70 -0.05
CA ALA A 342 22.65 24.63 -0.95
C ALA A 342 22.68 23.36 -1.83
N MET A 343 22.06 22.27 -1.36
CA MET A 343 21.93 21.01 -2.10
C MET A 343 20.64 20.92 -2.92
N GLY A 344 19.82 21.98 -2.99
CA GLY A 344 18.56 21.97 -3.73
C GLY A 344 17.36 21.44 -2.94
N LEU A 345 17.40 21.48 -1.61
CA LEU A 345 16.29 21.17 -0.71
C LEU A 345 15.86 22.42 0.05
N GLU A 346 14.96 23.19 -0.54
CA GLU A 346 14.50 24.46 0.04
C GLU A 346 13.34 24.26 1.01
N LEU A 347 13.45 24.81 2.22
CA LEU A 347 12.37 24.77 3.21
C LEU A 347 11.47 26.00 3.09
N ASP A 348 10.19 25.78 2.75
CA ASP A 348 9.19 26.84 2.61
C ASP A 348 8.64 27.33 3.97
N ALA A 349 7.70 28.28 3.92
CA ALA A 349 7.06 28.84 5.10
C ALA A 349 6.14 27.84 5.84
N ASP A 350 5.59 26.86 5.11
CA ASP A 350 4.70 25.82 5.63
C ASP A 350 5.47 24.57 6.10
N ASN A 351 6.81 24.62 6.01
CA ASN A 351 7.79 23.59 6.37
C ASN A 351 7.85 22.39 5.42
N TYR A 352 7.40 22.54 4.18
CA TYR A 352 7.66 21.58 3.11
C TYR A 352 9.06 21.77 2.53
N LEU A 353 9.70 20.67 2.15
CA LEU A 353 10.93 20.66 1.37
C LEU A 353 10.59 20.66 -0.12
N HIS A 354 10.98 21.71 -0.83
CA HIS A 354 10.97 21.77 -2.28
C HIS A 354 12.28 21.20 -2.82
N ILE A 355 12.17 20.32 -3.82
CA ILE A 355 13.28 19.55 -4.35
C ILE A 355 13.66 20.14 -5.72
N ASP A 356 14.83 20.77 -5.80
CA ASP A 356 15.51 21.06 -7.07
C ASP A 356 16.43 19.90 -7.42
N ARG A 357 15.98 19.07 -8.35
CA ARG A 357 16.70 17.87 -8.77
C ARG A 357 18.01 18.18 -9.51
N ASN A 358 18.10 19.32 -10.19
CA ASN A 358 19.32 19.68 -10.90
C ASN A 358 20.41 20.07 -9.90
N LEU A 359 20.07 20.87 -8.88
CA LEU A 359 20.99 21.20 -7.80
C LEU A 359 21.42 19.97 -7.00
N LEU A 360 20.53 19.01 -6.76
CA LEU A 360 20.90 17.75 -6.13
C LEU A 360 21.89 16.94 -6.96
N TYR A 361 21.69 16.89 -8.28
CA TYR A 361 22.60 16.22 -9.20
C TYR A 361 23.99 16.90 -9.22
N ASP A 362 24.01 18.23 -9.29
CA ASP A 362 25.24 19.02 -9.24
C ASP A 362 25.97 18.82 -7.91
N ALA A 363 25.25 18.84 -6.78
CA ALA A 363 25.82 18.60 -5.45
C ALA A 363 26.38 17.19 -5.27
N ALA A 364 25.81 16.19 -5.96
CA ALA A 364 26.27 14.80 -5.97
C ALA A 364 27.51 14.57 -6.86
N THR A 365 27.77 15.46 -7.82
CA THR A 365 28.89 15.37 -8.78
C THR A 365 30.01 16.38 -8.52
N ALA A 366 29.80 17.29 -7.56
CA ALA A 366 30.77 18.31 -7.17
C ALA A 366 32.04 17.72 -6.52
N GLU A 367 33.13 18.50 -6.51
CA GLU A 367 34.40 18.09 -5.88
C GLU A 367 34.27 17.88 -4.37
N ASP A 368 33.33 18.57 -3.72
CA ASP A 368 33.01 18.51 -2.30
C ASP A 368 31.80 17.61 -1.97
N ALA A 369 31.39 16.73 -2.90
CA ALA A 369 30.25 15.84 -2.71
C ALA A 369 30.30 15.03 -1.40
N GLN A 370 31.50 14.68 -0.92
CA GLN A 370 31.68 13.96 0.34
C GLN A 370 31.13 14.73 1.56
N ASP A 371 31.29 16.05 1.59
CA ASP A 371 30.78 16.89 2.69
C ASP A 371 29.25 16.98 2.60
N ASN A 372 28.70 17.11 1.39
CA ASN A 372 27.27 17.07 1.12
C ASN A 372 26.65 15.73 1.60
N PHE A 373 27.29 14.60 1.30
CA PHE A 373 26.84 13.28 1.77
C PHE A 373 26.90 13.13 3.29
N SER A 374 27.88 13.74 3.96
CA SER A 374 27.95 13.75 5.42
C SER A 374 26.74 14.45 6.03
N ILE A 375 26.38 15.61 5.49
CA ILE A 375 25.22 16.40 5.95
C ILE A 375 23.92 15.63 5.69
N LEU A 376 23.74 15.08 4.48
CA LEU A 376 22.55 14.28 4.14
C LEU A 376 22.40 13.06 5.05
N ASN A 377 23.50 12.41 5.43
CA ASN A 377 23.45 11.31 6.39
C ASN A 377 23.07 11.77 7.80
N GLN A 378 23.58 12.91 8.27
CA GLN A 378 23.19 13.46 9.56
C GLN A 378 21.71 13.85 9.58
N PHE A 379 21.22 14.48 8.51
CA PHE A 379 19.80 14.78 8.34
C PHE A 379 18.96 13.50 8.37
N LYS A 380 19.32 12.49 7.57
CA LYS A 380 18.67 11.16 7.53
C LYS A 380 18.62 10.51 8.90
N ASP A 381 19.75 10.44 9.61
CA ASP A 381 19.86 9.77 10.92
C ASP A 381 19.05 10.49 12.01
N THR A 382 19.07 11.83 11.99
CA THR A 382 18.30 12.66 12.91
C THR A 382 16.80 12.54 12.64
N LEU A 383 16.41 12.57 11.35
CA LEU A 383 15.03 12.39 10.92
C LEU A 383 14.51 10.99 11.27
N ASN A 384 15.29 9.94 11.00
CA ASN A 384 14.97 8.56 11.37
C ASN A 384 14.82 8.39 12.88
N SER A 385 15.71 9.02 13.67
CA SER A 385 15.60 9.01 15.13
C SER A 385 14.30 9.66 15.60
N LYS A 386 13.93 10.80 15.01
CA LYS A 386 12.68 11.51 15.33
C LYS A 386 11.44 10.73 14.90
N ALA A 387 11.47 10.13 13.72
CA ALA A 387 10.43 9.22 13.22
C ALA A 387 10.26 8.01 14.14
N ALA A 388 11.38 7.44 14.64
CA ALA A 388 11.34 6.33 15.59
C ALA A 388 10.70 6.71 16.93
N GLU A 389 10.92 7.92 17.44
CA GLU A 389 10.21 8.43 18.62
C GLU A 389 8.70 8.50 18.37
N ALA A 390 8.30 9.06 17.23
CA ALA A 390 6.90 9.22 16.86
C ALA A 390 6.19 7.87 16.62
N SER A 391 6.89 6.89 16.06
CA SER A 391 6.39 5.52 15.86
C SER A 391 6.08 4.79 17.17
N ILE A 392 6.88 5.04 18.22
CA ILE A 392 6.68 4.44 19.55
C ILE A 392 5.48 5.05 20.28
N ASP A 393 5.31 6.36 20.21
CA ASP A 393 4.21 7.08 20.86
C ASP A 393 3.50 8.07 19.92
N PRO A 394 2.72 7.57 18.94
CA PRO A 394 1.94 8.44 18.05
C PRO A 394 0.87 9.21 18.83
N MET A 395 0.48 8.73 20.01
CA MET A 395 -0.45 9.41 20.92
C MET A 395 0.12 10.71 21.50
N ASN A 396 1.42 10.95 21.41
CA ASN A 396 2.04 12.20 21.83
C ASN A 396 1.54 13.42 21.01
N TYR A 397 1.08 13.18 19.78
CA TYR A 397 0.65 14.20 18.83
C TYR A 397 -0.86 14.43 18.80
N VAL A 398 -1.63 13.52 19.41
CA VAL A 398 -3.09 13.62 19.50
C VAL A 398 -3.52 14.67 20.53
N ASN A 399 -4.64 15.35 20.26
CA ASN A 399 -5.24 16.29 21.21
C ASN A 399 -5.83 15.55 22.41
N LYS A 400 -5.11 15.62 23.53
CA LYS A 400 -5.44 14.94 24.78
C LYS A 400 -5.38 15.89 25.97
N ILE A 401 -6.28 15.67 26.93
CA ILE A 401 -6.32 16.38 28.21
C ILE A 401 -5.66 15.49 29.25
N ILE A 402 -4.67 16.02 29.97
CA ILE A 402 -4.07 15.31 31.10
C ILE A 402 -5.07 15.32 32.26
N VAL A 403 -5.40 14.13 32.76
CA VAL A 403 -6.31 13.95 33.90
C VAL A 403 -5.52 13.80 35.19
N ALA A 404 -4.45 13.01 35.18
CA ALA A 404 -3.63 12.77 36.36
C ALA A 404 -2.19 12.43 35.98
N TYR A 405 -1.25 12.93 36.76
CA TYR A 405 0.15 12.53 36.69
C TYR A 405 0.39 11.29 37.55
N LYS A 406 1.17 10.35 37.00
CA LYS A 406 1.66 9.20 37.76
C LYS A 406 2.88 9.61 38.59
N ASN A 407 3.07 9.03 39.77
CA ASN A 407 4.12 9.42 40.72
C ASN A 407 5.54 9.09 40.17
N PRO A 408 6.39 10.09 39.87
CA PRO A 408 7.72 9.85 39.31
C PRO A 408 8.55 8.90 40.18
N GLY A 409 9.25 7.94 39.56
CA GLY A 409 10.11 6.97 40.27
C GLY A 409 9.38 5.82 40.99
N HIS A 410 8.08 5.94 41.27
CA HIS A 410 7.27 4.91 41.95
C HIS A 410 6.22 4.25 41.05
N ASN A 411 6.31 4.47 39.74
CA ASN A 411 5.41 3.86 38.77
C ASN A 411 5.79 2.41 38.50
N PHE A 412 4.81 1.53 38.43
CA PHE A 412 4.99 0.15 37.99
C PHE A 412 4.51 0.02 36.55
N ALA A 413 5.21 -0.78 35.76
CA ALA A 413 4.69 -1.20 34.46
C ALA A 413 3.43 -2.03 34.74
N THR A 414 2.28 -1.58 34.27
CA THR A 414 1.03 -2.35 34.35
C THR A 414 1.19 -3.59 33.47
N PRO A 415 1.19 -4.81 34.03
CA PRO A 415 1.51 -6.02 33.27
C PRO A 415 0.50 -6.34 32.15
N TYR A 416 -0.65 -5.67 32.13
CA TYR A 416 -1.76 -5.92 31.21
C TYR A 416 -2.08 -4.75 30.25
N ILE A 417 -1.35 -3.62 30.32
CA ILE A 417 -1.54 -2.52 29.35
C ILE A 417 -0.45 -2.63 28.30
N THR A 418 -0.80 -3.22 27.17
CA THR A 418 -0.13 -2.99 25.89
C THR A 418 -0.35 -1.52 25.50
N SER A 419 0.55 -0.94 24.68
CA SER A 419 0.55 0.49 24.33
C SER A 419 -0.83 1.16 24.30
N ILE A 420 -0.97 2.40 24.80
CA ILE A 420 -2.24 3.17 24.68
C ILE A 420 -2.74 3.14 23.22
N TYR A 421 -1.82 3.27 22.26
CA TYR A 421 -2.11 3.11 20.84
C TYR A 421 -2.72 1.74 20.49
N SER A 422 -2.07 0.64 20.91
CA SER A 422 -2.55 -0.73 20.68
C SER A 422 -3.91 -1.00 21.34
N GLY A 423 -4.14 -0.44 22.54
CA GLY A 423 -5.43 -0.55 23.22
C GLY A 423 -6.55 0.15 22.46
N MET A 424 -6.27 1.24 21.74
CA MET A 424 -7.28 1.92 20.93
C MET A 424 -7.61 1.21 19.62
N MET A 425 -6.77 0.29 19.16
CA MET A 425 -7.10 -0.60 18.04
C MET A 425 -8.10 -1.69 18.42
N LEU A 426 -8.41 -1.82 19.72
CA LEU A 426 -9.30 -2.85 20.25
C LEU A 426 -10.53 -2.17 20.87
N ASP A 427 -11.60 -2.04 20.09
CA ASP A 427 -12.82 -1.34 20.54
C ASP A 427 -13.70 -2.17 21.51
N ARG A 428 -13.34 -3.42 21.82
CA ARG A 428 -14.03 -4.26 22.81
C ARG A 428 -13.04 -5.10 23.61
N TYR A 429 -13.26 -5.16 24.92
CA TYR A 429 -12.70 -6.22 25.76
C TYR A 429 -13.22 -7.58 25.24
N CYS A 430 -12.32 -8.54 25.08
CA CYS A 430 -12.66 -9.94 24.84
C CYS A 430 -13.48 -10.52 25.99
#